data_AF-A0A9W7CXC0-F1
#
_entry.id   AF-A0A9W7CXC0-F1
#
_cell.length_a   1.000
_cell.length_b   1.000
_cell.length_c   1.000
_cell.angle_alpha   90.00
_cell.angle_beta   90.00
_cell.angle_gamma   90.00
#
_symmetry.space_group_name_H-M   'P 1'
#
loop_
_entity.id
_entity.type
_entity.pdbx_description
1 polymer ?
#
loop_
_entity_poly.entity_id
_entity_poly.type
_entity_poly.pdbx_seq_one_letter_code
_entity_poly.pdbx_strand_id
1 'polypeptide(L)'
;MSGARSTSRLTRYAIASWTRFQPRTSRYPAQRGRARPPLPSVFNTPPFRLAKVYGRLRCVPPEVFHALRSAADLVGVPFPLDSSFFAAGPSPLVIPSTDAAILDALIADSRYGIPRTLALFRGQTLSDPRPNKALRPWLYRAHLASYPDLDLLCLIATHGVIPPWKDPSSRFGVRPVPANYIGAITGATVVTDKLLADYYKGRWIIATVAILERDPRFHSSAFALVPKKDKPLHLDGRIIHDLSAPDGQSVNAQTSSEDAPDASWDPFVSIARRIRDLQRRYPVYVIYAMIADIADAFHHVPIHADHASAFGGRLPHTSHGIVSGMAVFGWTSSQASSQCLVKLYVITNVPTIPSFWETPNHSGRSSG
;
A
#
# COMPACT_ATOMS: atom_id res chain seq x y z
N MET A 1 51.55 0.13 10.09
CA MET A 1 51.26 -0.56 8.81
C MET A 1 50.46 -1.81 9.14
N SER A 2 49.32 -2.18 8.59
CA SER A 2 48.40 -1.73 7.53
C SER A 2 46.98 -2.02 8.10
N GLY A 3 45.92 -1.26 7.83
CA GLY A 3 45.32 -1.05 6.52
C GLY A 3 44.31 -2.15 6.17
N ALA A 4 43.11 -2.15 6.77
CA ALA A 4 41.99 -2.98 6.29
C ALA A 4 40.69 -2.17 6.25
N ARG A 5 40.16 -2.04 5.03
CA ARG A 5 39.08 -1.16 4.61
C ARG A 5 37.73 -1.62 5.18
N SER A 6 37.03 -0.69 5.83
CA SER A 6 35.59 -0.74 6.04
C SER A 6 34.89 -0.63 4.67
N THR A 7 34.19 -1.69 4.26
CA THR A 7 33.16 -1.59 3.22
C THR A 7 31.82 -1.86 3.87
N SER A 8 31.06 -0.78 4.07
CA SER A 8 29.65 -0.79 4.45
C SER A 8 28.84 -1.56 3.41
N ARG A 9 28.30 -2.73 3.78
CA ARG A 9 27.22 -3.35 3.01
C ARG A 9 25.93 -2.62 3.37
N LEU A 10 25.58 -1.63 2.56
CA LEU A 10 24.22 -1.13 2.42
C LEU A 10 23.31 -2.31 2.04
N THR A 11 22.58 -2.83 3.03
CA THR A 11 21.51 -3.80 2.81
C THR A 11 20.40 -3.10 2.05
N ARG A 12 20.32 -3.36 0.74
CA ARG A 12 19.19 -2.96 -0.10
C ARG A 12 17.97 -3.77 0.35
N TYR A 13 17.04 -3.11 1.04
CA TYR A 13 15.69 -3.64 1.22
C TYR A 13 14.98 -3.58 -0.14
N ALA A 14 14.68 -4.73 -0.74
CA ALA A 14 13.72 -4.82 -1.84
C ALA A 14 12.35 -5.07 -1.18
N ILE A 15 11.43 -4.08 -1.07
CA ILE A 15 10.57 -3.52 -2.13
C ILE A 15 10.15 -4.64 -3.07
N ALA A 16 9.08 -5.37 -2.71
CA ALA A 16 8.33 -6.25 -3.62
C ALA A 16 9.20 -6.82 -4.76
N SER A 17 10.10 -7.76 -4.42
CA SER A 17 11.13 -8.16 -5.37
C SER A 17 10.56 -9.17 -6.35
N TRP A 18 10.65 -8.85 -7.63
CA TRP A 18 10.51 -9.84 -8.69
C TRP A 18 11.65 -10.85 -8.52
N THR A 19 11.31 -12.03 -8.00
CA THR A 19 12.28 -13.10 -7.84
C THR A 19 12.36 -13.86 -9.15
N ARG A 20 13.53 -13.82 -9.77
CA ARG A 20 13.83 -14.51 -11.02
C ARG A 20 14.10 -15.98 -10.73
N PHE A 21 13.25 -16.88 -11.22
CA PHE A 21 13.53 -18.31 -11.21
C PHE A 21 14.14 -18.70 -12.56
N GLN A 22 15.44 -18.97 -12.57
CA GLN A 22 16.11 -19.52 -13.74
C GLN A 22 15.92 -21.04 -13.81
N PRO A 23 15.76 -21.61 -15.03
CA PRO A 23 15.84 -23.05 -15.19
C PRO A 23 17.22 -23.53 -14.70
N ARG A 24 17.25 -24.66 -13.97
CA ARG A 24 18.51 -25.37 -13.71
C ARG A 24 19.08 -25.75 -15.07
N THR A 25 20.22 -25.17 -15.43
CA THR A 25 20.94 -25.53 -16.64
C THR A 25 21.28 -27.02 -16.61
N SER A 26 20.79 -27.76 -17.59
CA SER A 26 21.34 -29.06 -17.98
C SER A 26 22.86 -28.91 -18.15
N ARG A 27 23.62 -29.86 -17.60
CA ARG A 27 25.08 -29.92 -17.71
C ARG A 27 25.48 -30.24 -19.16
N TYR A 28 25.48 -29.24 -20.04
CA TYR A 28 26.16 -29.33 -21.34
C TYR A 28 26.88 -28.00 -21.66
N PRO A 29 28.09 -28.03 -22.26
CA PRO A 29 28.91 -26.84 -22.44
C PRO A 29 28.28 -25.85 -23.41
N ALA A 30 28.38 -24.56 -23.07
CA ALA A 30 27.74 -23.44 -23.74
C ALA A 30 28.34 -23.11 -25.12
N GLN A 31 27.49 -22.95 -26.14
CA GLN A 31 27.81 -22.07 -27.27
C GLN A 31 27.50 -20.62 -26.88
N ARG A 32 28.52 -19.76 -26.93
CA ARG A 32 28.43 -18.32 -26.64
C ARG A 32 27.73 -17.59 -27.78
N GLY A 33 26.39 -17.57 -27.78
CA GLY A 33 25.62 -16.52 -28.45
C GLY A 33 25.47 -15.32 -27.52
N ARG A 34 25.80 -14.10 -27.99
CA ARG A 34 25.51 -12.85 -27.27
C ARG A 34 24.00 -12.75 -27.03
N ALA A 35 23.54 -13.10 -25.83
CA ALA A 35 22.16 -12.88 -25.44
C ALA A 35 21.90 -11.36 -25.45
N ARG A 36 20.97 -10.91 -26.30
CA ARG A 36 20.43 -9.55 -26.25
C ARG A 36 19.95 -9.27 -24.82
N PRO A 37 20.22 -8.08 -24.24
CA PRO A 37 19.61 -7.72 -22.97
C PRO A 37 18.09 -7.80 -23.11
N PRO A 38 17.37 -8.36 -22.11
CA PRO A 38 15.92 -8.41 -22.17
C PRO A 38 15.37 -7.00 -22.31
N LEU A 39 14.42 -6.81 -23.22
CA LEU A 39 13.72 -5.53 -23.41
C LEU A 39 13.17 -5.04 -22.05
N PRO A 40 13.18 -3.72 -21.78
CA PRO A 40 12.58 -3.18 -20.57
C PRO A 40 11.11 -3.60 -20.53
N SER A 41 10.76 -4.40 -19.53
CA SER A 41 9.40 -4.84 -19.31
C SER A 41 8.55 -3.64 -18.89
N VAL A 42 7.28 -3.59 -19.31
CA VAL A 42 6.30 -2.61 -18.80
C VAL A 42 6.15 -2.67 -17.27
N PHE A 43 6.52 -3.80 -16.66
CA PHE A 43 6.62 -4.00 -15.20
C PHE A 43 7.81 -3.29 -14.55
N ASN A 44 8.80 -2.82 -15.33
CA ASN A 44 10.06 -2.24 -14.84
C ASN A 44 10.02 -0.72 -14.62
N THR A 45 8.88 -0.05 -14.80
CA THR A 45 8.77 1.41 -14.56
C THR A 45 8.01 1.65 -13.25
N PRO A 46 8.71 1.87 -12.12
CA PRO A 46 8.04 2.21 -10.86
C PRO A 46 7.38 3.59 -11.03
N PRO A 47 6.13 3.78 -10.62
CA PRO A 47 5.62 5.12 -10.38
C PRO A 47 6.40 5.71 -9.21
N PHE A 48 7.37 6.58 -9.51
CA PHE A 48 8.13 7.27 -8.47
C PHE A 48 7.30 8.40 -7.90
N ARG A 49 7.05 8.34 -6.60
CA ARG A 49 6.43 9.45 -5.85
C ARG A 49 7.43 10.58 -5.59
N LEU A 50 8.72 10.23 -5.47
CA LEU A 50 9.81 11.19 -5.31
C LEU A 50 10.11 11.86 -6.65
N ALA A 51 10.04 13.19 -6.67
CA ALA A 51 10.29 13.97 -7.89
C ALA A 51 11.00 15.28 -7.58
N LYS A 52 11.79 15.77 -8.55
CA LYS A 52 12.41 17.09 -8.48
C LYS A 52 11.44 18.14 -9.04
N VAL A 53 10.98 19.06 -8.19
CA VAL A 53 10.04 20.14 -8.57
C VAL A 53 10.62 21.46 -8.11
N TYR A 54 10.82 22.39 -9.05
CA TYR A 54 11.54 23.65 -8.83
C TYR A 54 12.92 23.46 -8.19
N GLY A 55 13.71 22.51 -8.71
CA GLY A 55 15.07 22.29 -8.20
C GLY A 55 15.17 21.49 -6.89
N ARG A 56 14.06 21.21 -6.20
CA ARG A 56 14.03 20.53 -4.90
C ARG A 56 13.44 19.12 -5.00
N LEU A 57 13.96 18.18 -4.22
CA LEU A 57 13.42 16.82 -4.15
C LEU A 57 12.20 16.78 -3.21
N ARG A 58 11.07 16.33 -3.72
CA ARG A 58 9.76 16.35 -3.04
C ARG A 58 9.18 14.94 -2.89
N CYS A 59 8.35 14.75 -1.86
CA CYS A 59 7.64 13.50 -1.57
C CYS A 59 6.34 13.31 -2.35
N VAL A 60 6.06 14.22 -3.29
CA VAL A 60 4.92 14.17 -4.21
C VAL A 60 5.39 14.38 -5.66
N PRO A 61 4.73 13.76 -6.66
CA PRO A 61 4.99 14.02 -8.07
C PRO A 61 4.68 15.48 -8.46
N PRO A 62 5.22 15.99 -9.60
CA PRO A 62 5.00 17.36 -10.05
C PRO A 62 3.50 17.71 -10.18
N GLU A 63 2.71 16.85 -10.81
CA GLU A 63 1.27 17.08 -10.99
C GLU A 63 0.53 17.19 -9.66
N VAL A 64 0.89 16.35 -8.68
CA VAL A 64 0.30 16.38 -7.34
C VAL A 64 0.72 17.66 -6.61
N PHE A 65 1.98 18.08 -6.74
CA PHE A 65 2.46 19.32 -6.16
C PHE A 65 1.72 20.54 -6.68
N HIS A 66 1.54 20.64 -8.00
CA HIS A 66 0.79 21.73 -8.63
C HIS A 66 -0.68 21.71 -8.23
N ALA A 67 -1.30 20.54 -8.18
CA ALA A 67 -2.70 20.41 -7.77
C ALA A 67 -2.90 20.77 -6.28
N LEU A 68 -1.98 20.39 -5.39
CA LEU A 68 -1.98 20.81 -3.98
C LEU A 68 -1.80 22.32 -3.85
N ARG A 69 -0.93 22.93 -4.66
CA ARG A 69 -0.77 24.39 -4.69
C ARG A 69 -2.04 25.10 -5.14
N SER A 70 -2.65 24.68 -6.25
CA SER A 70 -3.91 25.26 -6.71
C SER A 70 -5.03 25.08 -5.68
N ALA A 71 -5.07 23.94 -4.99
CA ALA A 71 -6.01 23.73 -3.91
C ALA A 71 -5.75 24.64 -2.71
N ALA A 72 -4.48 24.83 -2.33
CA ALA A 72 -4.07 25.75 -1.28
C ALA A 72 -4.47 27.21 -1.59
N ASP A 73 -4.23 27.65 -2.83
CA ASP A 73 -4.63 28.98 -3.33
C ASP A 73 -6.16 29.16 -3.22
N LEU A 74 -6.94 28.13 -3.58
CA LEU A 74 -8.41 28.15 -3.51
C LEU A 74 -8.97 28.23 -2.08
N VAL A 75 -8.26 27.68 -1.09
CA VAL A 75 -8.65 27.75 0.33
C VAL A 75 -7.97 28.91 1.08
N GLY A 76 -7.11 29.68 0.39
CA GLY A 76 -6.43 30.84 0.97
C GLY A 76 -5.32 30.49 1.97
N VAL A 77 -4.70 29.31 1.88
CA VAL A 77 -3.57 28.94 2.73
C VAL A 77 -2.22 29.17 2.01
N PRO A 78 -1.21 29.74 2.66
CA PRO A 78 0.10 29.90 2.06
C PRO A 78 0.71 28.56 1.61
N PHE A 79 1.32 28.58 0.42
CA PHE A 79 2.02 27.42 -0.16
C PHE A 79 3.50 27.76 -0.43
N PRO A 80 4.36 27.77 0.60
CA PRO A 80 5.76 28.16 0.46
C PRO A 80 6.56 27.13 -0.35
N LEU A 81 6.96 27.50 -1.57
CA LEU A 81 7.69 26.62 -2.48
C LEU A 81 8.98 26.05 -1.87
N ASP A 82 9.60 26.78 -0.95
CA ASP A 82 10.86 26.38 -0.32
C ASP A 82 10.71 25.51 0.93
N SER A 83 9.50 25.12 1.33
CA SER A 83 9.32 24.22 2.48
C SER A 83 8.20 23.19 2.34
N SER A 84 7.38 23.24 1.29
CA SER A 84 6.25 22.29 1.11
C SER A 84 6.65 20.96 0.46
N PHE A 85 6.19 19.86 1.06
CA PHE A 85 6.23 18.48 0.55
C PHE A 85 7.63 17.99 0.17
N PHE A 86 8.63 18.29 0.99
CA PHE A 86 9.98 17.78 0.75
C PHE A 86 10.08 16.27 0.93
N ALA A 87 11.06 15.68 0.25
CA ALA A 87 11.44 14.30 0.51
C ALA A 87 11.90 14.14 1.97
N ALA A 88 11.70 12.95 2.51
CA ALA A 88 12.08 12.63 3.89
C ALA A 88 13.57 12.93 4.13
N GLY A 89 13.86 13.60 5.24
CA GLY A 89 15.21 13.71 5.79
C GLY A 89 15.66 12.40 6.46
N PRO A 90 16.86 12.39 7.07
CA PRO A 90 17.29 11.26 7.90
C PRO A 90 16.38 11.10 9.12
N SER A 91 16.17 9.87 9.58
CA SER A 91 15.51 9.58 10.84
C SER A 91 16.28 10.16 12.03
N PRO A 92 15.61 10.54 13.14
CA PRO A 92 14.18 10.42 13.37
C PRO A 92 13.37 11.46 12.59
N LEU A 93 12.29 11.02 11.94
CA LEU A 93 11.40 11.91 11.21
C LEU A 93 10.57 12.78 12.16
N VAL A 94 10.36 14.02 11.74
CA VAL A 94 9.54 15.02 12.44
C VAL A 94 8.36 15.39 11.56
N ILE A 95 7.25 15.77 12.19
CA ILE A 95 6.04 16.24 11.51
C ILE A 95 6.42 17.40 10.58
N PRO A 96 6.16 17.30 9.27
CA PRO A 96 6.41 18.40 8.34
C PRO A 96 5.35 19.49 8.55
N SER A 97 5.64 20.47 9.42
CA SER A 97 4.66 21.47 9.85
C SER A 97 4.06 22.27 8.71
N THR A 98 4.84 22.61 7.68
CA THR A 98 4.32 23.27 6.47
C THR A 98 3.28 22.40 5.77
N ASP A 99 3.55 21.11 5.62
CA ASP A 99 2.67 20.19 4.90
C ASP A 99 1.40 19.93 5.72
N ALA A 100 1.56 19.74 7.03
CA ALA A 100 0.44 19.59 7.95
C ALA A 100 -0.48 20.81 7.93
N ALA A 101 0.06 22.03 7.91
CA ALA A 101 -0.75 23.25 7.84
C ALA A 101 -1.54 23.37 6.53
N ILE A 102 -0.94 23.00 5.39
CA ILE A 102 -1.62 22.95 4.10
C ILE A 102 -2.73 21.89 4.13
N LEU A 103 -2.42 20.68 4.61
CA LEU A 103 -3.39 19.59 4.70
C LEU A 103 -4.53 19.90 5.67
N ASP A 104 -4.26 20.56 6.79
CA ASP A 104 -5.26 21.05 7.74
C ASP A 104 -6.24 22.01 7.07
N ALA A 105 -5.74 23.00 6.34
CA ALA A 105 -6.58 23.96 5.63
C ALA A 105 -7.46 23.29 4.56
N LEU A 106 -6.91 22.32 3.82
CA LEU A 106 -7.68 21.54 2.86
C LEU A 106 -8.75 20.70 3.57
N ILE A 107 -8.41 19.98 4.64
CA ILE A 107 -9.39 19.13 5.35
C ILE A 107 -10.50 19.99 6.00
N ALA A 108 -10.17 21.17 6.49
CA ALA A 108 -11.13 22.07 7.11
C ALA A 108 -12.13 22.67 6.10
N ASP A 109 -11.77 22.74 4.81
CA ASP A 109 -12.62 23.28 3.77
C ASP A 109 -13.63 22.24 3.26
N SER A 110 -14.91 22.63 3.21
CA SER A 110 -16.02 21.74 2.84
C SER A 110 -15.94 21.19 1.41
N ARG A 111 -15.19 21.86 0.51
CA ARG A 111 -14.96 21.37 -0.86
C ARG A 111 -14.03 20.17 -0.89
N TYR A 112 -13.19 19.99 0.13
CA TYR A 112 -12.19 18.94 0.17
C TYR A 112 -12.44 17.89 1.26
N GLY A 113 -12.51 18.30 2.52
CA GLY A 113 -12.59 17.36 3.64
C GLY A 113 -11.42 16.35 3.68
N ILE A 114 -11.54 15.32 4.50
CA ILE A 114 -10.58 14.20 4.53
C ILE A 114 -10.51 13.48 3.16
N PRO A 115 -11.63 13.09 2.53
CA PRO A 115 -11.58 12.26 1.33
C PRO A 115 -10.89 12.92 0.14
N ARG A 116 -11.28 14.15 -0.21
CA ARG A 116 -10.71 14.81 -1.39
C ARG A 116 -9.28 15.24 -1.16
N THR A 117 -8.92 15.63 0.07
CA THR A 117 -7.52 15.93 0.43
C THR A 117 -6.64 14.70 0.24
N LEU A 118 -7.08 13.53 0.71
CA LEU A 118 -6.36 12.27 0.50
C LEU A 118 -6.27 11.89 -0.98
N ALA A 119 -7.38 12.02 -1.73
CA ALA A 119 -7.42 11.74 -3.16
C ALA A 119 -6.45 12.63 -3.94
N LEU A 120 -6.43 13.93 -3.62
CA LEU A 120 -5.50 14.91 -4.18
C LEU A 120 -4.06 14.53 -3.87
N PHE A 121 -3.75 14.22 -2.60
CA PHE A 121 -2.42 13.79 -2.18
C PHE A 121 -1.96 12.51 -2.89
N ARG A 122 -2.88 11.64 -3.34
CA ARG A 122 -2.58 10.43 -4.12
C ARG A 122 -2.45 10.66 -5.62
N GLY A 123 -2.77 11.87 -6.10
CA GLY A 123 -2.86 12.16 -7.52
C GLY A 123 -4.04 11.46 -8.20
N GLN A 124 -5.14 11.24 -7.49
CA GLN A 124 -6.38 10.78 -8.09
C GLN A 124 -6.98 11.91 -8.93
N THR A 125 -7.33 11.60 -10.17
CA THR A 125 -7.97 12.51 -11.12
C THR A 125 -9.14 11.81 -11.79
N LEU A 126 -9.97 12.53 -12.53
CA LEU A 126 -11.04 11.92 -13.32
C LEU A 126 -10.49 10.96 -14.39
N SER A 127 -9.34 11.29 -15.00
CA SER A 127 -8.68 10.45 -16.01
C SER A 127 -7.91 9.27 -15.41
N ASP A 128 -7.45 9.39 -14.16
CA ASP A 128 -6.76 8.33 -13.44
C ASP A 128 -7.26 8.30 -11.99
N PRO A 129 -8.35 7.57 -11.70
CA PRO A 129 -8.96 7.52 -10.38
C PRO A 129 -8.17 6.65 -9.40
N ARG A 130 -7.11 5.97 -9.85
CA ARG A 130 -6.41 4.95 -9.05
C ARG A 130 -5.80 5.57 -7.79
N PRO A 131 -6.14 5.08 -6.59
CA PRO A 131 -5.53 5.55 -5.34
C PRO A 131 -4.07 5.12 -5.19
N ASN A 132 -3.69 3.98 -5.77
CA ASN A 132 -2.31 3.50 -5.83
C ASN A 132 -1.90 3.35 -7.30
N LYS A 133 -1.05 4.29 -7.78
CA LYS A 133 -0.63 4.36 -9.19
C LYS A 133 0.19 3.14 -9.66
N ALA A 134 0.71 2.35 -8.72
CA ALA A 134 1.40 1.10 -9.03
C ALA A 134 0.44 -0.01 -9.47
N LEU A 135 -0.82 0.03 -9.04
CA LEU A 135 -1.81 -0.96 -9.44
C LEU A 135 -2.32 -0.62 -10.84
N ARG A 136 -2.27 -1.60 -11.76
CA ARG A 136 -2.58 -1.39 -13.19
C ARG A 136 -3.68 -2.38 -13.60
N PRO A 137 -4.97 -2.01 -13.47
CA PRO A 137 -6.09 -2.89 -13.75
C PRO A 137 -6.03 -3.57 -15.14
N TRP A 138 -5.52 -2.87 -16.16
CA TRP A 138 -5.36 -3.43 -17.49
C TRP A 138 -4.40 -4.62 -17.55
N LEU A 139 -3.34 -4.63 -16.73
CA LEU A 139 -2.44 -5.78 -16.60
C LEU A 139 -3.18 -6.96 -15.98
N TYR A 140 -4.13 -6.68 -15.07
CA TYR A 140 -4.89 -7.74 -14.44
C TYR A 140 -5.79 -8.41 -15.46
N ARG A 141 -6.54 -7.63 -16.23
CA ARG A 141 -7.39 -8.15 -17.31
C ARG A 141 -6.60 -8.95 -18.34
N ALA A 142 -5.42 -8.44 -18.73
CA ALA A 142 -4.58 -9.10 -19.72
C ALA A 142 -4.03 -10.46 -19.26
N HIS A 143 -3.74 -10.61 -17.96
CA HIS A 143 -2.99 -11.77 -17.46
C HIS A 143 -3.80 -12.71 -16.58
N LEU A 144 -5.04 -12.35 -16.22
CA LEU A 144 -5.82 -13.05 -15.19
C LEU A 144 -7.28 -13.21 -15.59
N ALA A 145 -7.53 -13.34 -16.90
CA ALA A 145 -8.88 -13.49 -17.47
C ALA A 145 -9.69 -14.63 -16.82
N SER A 146 -9.05 -15.64 -16.24
CA SER A 146 -9.69 -16.76 -15.56
C SER A 146 -9.72 -16.65 -14.03
N TYR A 147 -9.24 -15.54 -13.45
CA TYR A 147 -9.24 -15.37 -12.00
C TYR A 147 -10.68 -15.04 -11.55
N PRO A 148 -11.27 -15.81 -10.62
CA PRO A 148 -12.69 -15.66 -10.26
C PRO A 148 -13.08 -14.24 -9.85
N ASP A 149 -12.22 -13.55 -9.08
CA ASP A 149 -12.51 -12.19 -8.60
C ASP A 149 -11.82 -11.09 -9.43
N LEU A 150 -11.53 -11.32 -10.72
CA LEU A 150 -10.81 -10.37 -11.57
C LEU A 150 -11.45 -8.97 -11.55
N ASP A 151 -12.78 -8.91 -11.62
CA ASP A 151 -13.50 -7.64 -11.63
C ASP A 151 -13.37 -6.92 -10.30
N LEU A 152 -13.48 -7.63 -9.18
CA LEU A 152 -13.23 -7.08 -7.85
C LEU A 152 -11.81 -6.53 -7.73
N LEU A 153 -10.81 -7.23 -8.26
CA LEU A 153 -9.43 -6.74 -8.25
C LEU A 153 -9.24 -5.48 -9.08
N CYS A 154 -9.87 -5.44 -10.26
CA CYS A 154 -9.86 -4.26 -11.10
C CYS A 154 -10.55 -3.10 -10.39
N LEU A 155 -11.67 -3.34 -9.70
CA LEU A 155 -12.37 -2.33 -8.90
C LEU A 155 -11.50 -1.81 -7.76
N ILE A 156 -10.89 -2.70 -6.96
CA ILE A 156 -9.99 -2.31 -5.86
C ILE A 156 -8.79 -1.51 -6.38
N ALA A 157 -8.17 -1.92 -7.48
CA ALA A 157 -7.06 -1.17 -8.05
C ALA A 157 -7.47 0.17 -8.65
N THR A 158 -8.69 0.28 -9.16
CA THR A 158 -9.22 1.48 -9.81
C THR A 158 -9.73 2.51 -8.80
N HIS A 159 -10.41 2.06 -7.75
CA HIS A 159 -11.16 2.93 -6.83
C HIS A 159 -10.71 2.79 -5.37
N GLY A 160 -10.03 1.70 -5.04
CA GLY A 160 -9.75 1.32 -3.66
C GLY A 160 -10.83 0.43 -3.07
N VAL A 161 -10.51 -0.20 -1.95
CA VAL A 161 -11.42 -1.02 -1.17
C VAL A 161 -12.46 -0.11 -0.53
N ILE A 162 -13.72 -0.44 -0.75
CA ILE A 162 -14.84 0.04 0.06
C ILE A 162 -15.00 -0.98 1.19
N PRO A 163 -14.75 -0.62 2.46
CA PRO A 163 -14.96 -1.55 3.56
C PRO A 163 -16.42 -2.02 3.61
N PRO A 164 -16.69 -3.31 3.84
CA PRO A 164 -18.05 -3.82 3.99
C PRO A 164 -18.62 -3.38 5.34
N TRP A 165 -19.08 -2.13 5.41
CA TRP A 165 -19.73 -1.59 6.61
C TRP A 165 -21.07 -2.29 6.84
N LYS A 166 -21.34 -2.73 8.07
CA LYS A 166 -22.64 -3.30 8.47
C LYS A 166 -23.76 -2.27 8.33
N ASP A 167 -23.46 -1.01 8.69
CA ASP A 167 -24.32 0.15 8.45
C ASP A 167 -23.47 1.36 8.04
N PRO A 168 -23.31 1.60 6.73
CA PRO A 168 -22.52 2.74 6.23
C PRO A 168 -23.09 4.10 6.63
N SER A 169 -24.40 4.19 6.86
CA SER A 169 -25.12 5.45 7.05
C SER A 169 -25.03 5.98 8.48
N SER A 170 -24.95 5.08 9.46
CA SER A 170 -24.77 5.42 10.88
C SER A 170 -23.31 5.43 11.32
N ARG A 171 -22.35 5.42 10.39
CA ARG A 171 -20.93 5.37 10.71
C ARG A 171 -20.46 6.66 11.38
N PHE A 172 -20.07 6.56 12.65
CA PHE A 172 -19.47 7.65 13.41
C PHE A 172 -18.13 7.25 14.03
N GLY A 173 -17.28 8.24 14.21
CA GLY A 173 -16.05 8.08 14.99
C GLY A 173 -16.33 8.02 16.48
N VAL A 174 -15.64 7.13 17.19
CA VAL A 174 -15.70 7.08 18.65
C VAL A 174 -15.20 8.40 19.25
N ARG A 175 -15.89 8.90 20.28
CA ARG A 175 -15.54 10.11 21.02
C ARG A 175 -15.63 9.87 22.54
N PRO A 176 -14.70 10.40 23.35
CA PRO A 176 -13.48 11.08 22.93
C PRO A 176 -12.55 10.12 22.16
N VAL A 177 -11.67 10.66 21.30
CA VAL A 177 -10.73 9.83 20.55
C VAL A 177 -9.87 9.01 21.53
N PRO A 178 -9.76 7.68 21.35
CA PRO A 178 -8.96 6.81 22.19
C PRO A 178 -7.51 7.30 22.36
N ALA A 179 -7.00 7.22 23.59
CA ALA A 179 -5.59 7.44 23.87
C ALA A 179 -4.75 6.24 23.39
N ASN A 180 -3.52 6.52 22.96
CA ASN A 180 -2.56 5.47 22.64
C ASN A 180 -2.18 4.69 23.90
N TYR A 181 -1.89 3.40 23.74
CA TYR A 181 -1.42 2.54 24.82
C TYR A 181 -0.03 2.97 25.30
N ILE A 182 0.30 2.64 26.55
CA ILE A 182 1.55 3.05 27.20
C ILE A 182 2.79 2.69 26.40
N GLY A 183 2.81 1.54 25.71
CA GLY A 183 3.94 1.15 24.86
C GLY A 183 4.20 2.14 23.72
N ALA A 184 3.14 2.64 23.07
CA ALA A 184 3.26 3.63 22.00
C ALA A 184 3.65 5.03 22.52
N ILE A 185 3.23 5.37 23.73
CA ILE A 185 3.66 6.58 24.43
C ILE A 185 5.17 6.49 24.76
N THR A 186 5.59 5.40 25.39
CA THR A 186 7.01 5.16 25.75
C THR A 186 7.91 5.12 24.52
N GLY A 187 7.46 4.54 23.40
CA GLY A 187 8.20 4.48 22.14
C GLY A 187 7.79 5.54 21.11
N ALA A 188 7.35 6.72 21.54
CA ALA A 188 6.78 7.76 20.68
C ALA A 188 7.63 8.11 19.44
N THR A 189 8.96 8.20 19.59
CA THR A 189 9.87 8.49 18.46
C THR A 189 9.82 7.39 17.40
N VAL A 190 9.81 6.11 17.83
CA VAL A 190 9.73 4.96 16.91
C VAL A 190 8.38 4.90 16.22
N VAL A 191 7.30 5.20 16.95
CA VAL A 191 5.96 5.29 16.37
C VAL A 191 5.94 6.40 15.31
N THR A 192 6.30 7.62 15.69
CA THR A 192 6.30 8.79 14.80
C THR A 192 7.14 8.55 13.54
N ASP A 193 8.35 8.03 13.68
CA ASP A 193 9.24 7.76 12.55
C ASP A 193 8.62 6.77 11.54
N LYS A 194 8.04 5.67 12.02
CA LYS A 194 7.42 4.67 11.15
C LYS A 194 6.15 5.16 10.47
N LEU A 195 5.29 5.87 11.21
CA LEU A 195 4.05 6.41 10.67
C LEU A 195 4.35 7.52 9.62
N LEU A 196 5.36 8.36 9.87
CA LEU A 196 5.79 9.37 8.89
C LEU A 196 6.48 8.76 7.67
N ALA A 197 7.15 7.61 7.80
CA ALA A 197 7.68 6.89 6.64
C ALA A 197 6.56 6.52 5.64
N ASP A 198 5.34 6.25 6.12
CA ASP A 198 4.17 5.98 5.27
C ASP A 198 3.53 7.26 4.70
N TYR A 199 3.57 8.38 5.43
CA TYR A 199 3.28 9.71 4.89
C TYR A 199 4.19 10.06 3.70
N TYR A 200 5.50 9.84 3.81
CA TYR A 200 6.44 10.15 2.72
C TYR A 200 6.32 9.21 1.51
N LYS A 201 5.77 8.00 1.70
CA LYS A 201 5.33 7.11 0.61
C LYS A 201 3.93 7.49 0.09
N GLY A 202 3.32 8.49 0.71
CA GLY A 202 1.94 8.96 0.67
C GLY A 202 0.87 7.90 0.58
N ARG A 203 1.04 6.96 1.50
CA ARG A 203 0.00 6.05 1.93
C ARG A 203 -1.01 6.81 2.80
N TRP A 204 -0.53 7.76 3.60
CA TRP A 204 -1.28 8.46 4.65
C TRP A 204 -1.18 9.98 4.51
N ILE A 205 -2.16 10.70 5.05
CA ILE A 205 -2.09 12.15 5.28
C ILE A 205 -1.95 12.45 6.76
N ILE A 206 -1.39 13.61 7.09
CA ILE A 206 -1.18 14.11 8.45
C ILE A 206 -1.93 15.43 8.62
N ALA A 207 -2.54 15.60 9.79
CA ALA A 207 -3.34 16.77 10.13
C ALA A 207 -3.44 16.91 11.66
N THR A 208 -3.81 18.09 12.15
CA THR A 208 -4.16 18.30 13.55
C THR A 208 -5.40 17.47 13.91
N VAL A 209 -5.39 16.79 15.05
CA VAL A 209 -6.52 15.97 15.52
C VAL A 209 -7.81 16.78 15.61
N ALA A 210 -7.72 18.03 16.07
CA ALA A 210 -8.87 18.93 16.15
C ALA A 210 -9.52 19.23 14.78
N ILE A 211 -8.75 19.19 13.68
CA ILE A 211 -9.27 19.35 12.32
C ILE A 211 -9.88 18.03 11.85
N LEU A 212 -9.22 16.89 12.09
CA LEU A 212 -9.74 15.57 11.76
C LEU A 212 -11.07 15.27 12.45
N GLU A 213 -11.20 15.64 13.73
CA GLU A 213 -12.40 15.39 14.54
C GLU A 213 -13.64 16.17 14.07
N ARG A 214 -13.48 17.20 13.23
CA ARG A 214 -14.60 17.93 12.61
C ARG A 214 -15.38 17.07 11.62
N ASP A 215 -14.75 16.05 11.02
CA ASP A 215 -15.49 15.04 10.28
C ASP A 215 -16.12 14.08 11.31
N PRO A 216 -17.46 14.02 11.42
CA PRO A 216 -18.13 13.13 12.37
C PRO A 216 -17.83 11.65 12.09
N ARG A 217 -17.41 11.33 10.86
CA ARG A 217 -17.04 9.98 10.43
C ARG A 217 -15.55 9.70 10.63
N PHE A 218 -14.75 10.64 11.15
CA PHE A 218 -13.36 10.38 11.49
C PHE A 218 -13.26 9.46 12.70
N HIS A 219 -12.81 8.23 12.48
CA HIS A 219 -12.56 7.25 13.52
C HIS A 219 -11.04 7.14 13.74
N SER A 220 -10.62 7.32 14.99
CA SER A 220 -9.22 7.18 15.38
C SER A 220 -9.09 5.99 16.31
N SER A 221 -8.28 5.02 15.91
CA SER A 221 -7.93 3.86 16.72
C SER A 221 -6.62 4.10 17.46
N ALA A 222 -6.49 3.51 18.64
CA ALA A 222 -5.30 3.62 19.47
C ALA A 222 -4.12 2.87 18.84
N PHE A 223 -2.92 3.41 18.98
CA PHE A 223 -1.69 2.67 18.70
C PHE A 223 -1.15 2.01 19.97
N ALA A 224 -0.65 0.79 19.83
CA ALA A 224 0.28 0.17 20.76
C ALA A 224 1.64 -0.04 20.08
N LEU A 225 2.69 -0.12 20.88
CA LEU A 225 4.01 -0.51 20.42
C LEU A 225 4.50 -1.67 21.30
N VAL A 226 4.79 -2.79 20.67
CA VAL A 226 5.32 -3.98 21.34
C VAL A 226 6.78 -4.20 20.97
N PRO A 227 7.65 -4.63 21.89
CA PRO A 227 9.07 -4.78 21.60
C PRO A 227 9.28 -5.89 20.56
N LYS A 228 10.26 -5.70 19.67
CA LYS A 228 10.79 -6.85 18.92
C LYS A 228 11.67 -7.66 19.85
N LYS A 229 11.84 -8.96 19.56
CA LYS A 229 12.72 -9.83 20.32
C LYS A 229 14.08 -9.14 20.53
N ASP A 230 14.50 -9.04 21.78
CA ASP A 230 15.77 -8.45 22.24
C ASP A 230 16.00 -6.98 21.82
N LYS A 231 14.92 -6.22 21.54
CA LYS A 231 15.01 -4.79 21.22
C LYS A 231 14.09 -3.95 22.11
N PRO A 232 14.62 -2.99 22.87
CA PRO A 232 13.81 -2.08 23.66
C PRO A 232 13.00 -1.12 22.75
N LEU A 233 11.86 -0.67 23.26
CA LEU A 233 10.87 0.14 22.52
C LEU A 233 11.42 1.46 21.97
N HIS A 234 12.45 2.04 22.60
CA HIS A 234 13.08 3.27 22.13
C HIS A 234 13.98 3.07 20.90
N LEU A 235 14.36 1.81 20.59
CA LEU A 235 15.16 1.47 19.42
C LEU A 235 14.29 0.89 18.29
N ASP A 236 13.37 -0.04 18.62
CA ASP A 236 12.50 -0.67 17.63
C ASP A 236 11.31 -1.36 18.31
N GLY A 237 10.21 -1.51 17.58
CA GLY A 237 9.01 -2.19 18.04
C GLY A 237 8.06 -2.49 16.88
N ARG A 238 7.02 -3.28 17.11
CA ARG A 238 5.92 -3.47 16.16
C ARG A 238 4.78 -2.56 16.58
N ILE A 239 4.34 -1.71 15.66
CA ILE A 239 3.16 -0.87 15.87
C ILE A 239 1.95 -1.77 15.66
N ILE A 240 1.02 -1.72 16.61
CA ILE A 240 -0.29 -2.33 16.48
C ILE A 240 -1.28 -1.18 16.41
N HIS A 241 -2.08 -1.15 15.36
CA HIS A 241 -3.22 -0.25 15.23
C HIS A 241 -4.44 -1.01 15.74
N ASP A 242 -4.95 -0.64 16.91
CA ASP A 242 -6.05 -1.39 17.53
C ASP A 242 -7.39 -1.02 16.90
N LEU A 243 -7.79 -1.82 15.92
CA LEU A 243 -9.04 -1.69 15.19
C LEU A 243 -10.19 -2.47 15.84
N SER A 244 -9.95 -3.12 16.98
CA SER A 244 -10.94 -3.93 17.70
C SER A 244 -11.50 -3.20 18.92
N ALA A 245 -10.84 -2.15 19.41
CA ALA A 245 -11.34 -1.32 20.51
C ALA A 245 -11.94 0.02 20.04
N PRO A 246 -12.94 0.56 20.77
CA PRO A 246 -13.70 -0.11 21.83
C PRO A 246 -14.70 -1.13 21.25
N ASP A 247 -15.10 -2.11 22.06
CA ASP A 247 -16.02 -3.15 21.63
C ASP A 247 -17.37 -2.57 21.16
N GLY A 248 -17.96 -3.19 20.13
CA GLY A 248 -19.20 -2.75 19.48
C GLY A 248 -19.09 -1.49 18.61
N GLN A 249 -18.10 -0.61 18.83
CA GLN A 249 -17.94 0.64 18.08
C GLN A 249 -16.62 0.74 17.32
N SER A 250 -15.73 -0.24 17.43
CA SER A 250 -14.47 -0.28 16.68
C SER A 250 -14.68 -0.47 15.18
N VAL A 251 -13.66 -0.17 14.39
CA VAL A 251 -13.69 -0.42 12.93
C VAL A 251 -14.04 -1.88 12.63
N ASN A 252 -13.43 -2.83 13.36
CA ASN A 252 -13.71 -4.26 13.19
C ASN A 252 -15.14 -4.63 13.58
N ALA A 253 -15.69 -4.04 14.64
CA ALA A 253 -17.08 -4.28 15.03
C ALA A 253 -18.09 -3.74 13.98
N GLN A 254 -17.75 -2.64 13.31
CA GLN A 254 -18.58 -1.99 12.30
C GLN A 254 -18.44 -2.59 10.89
N THR A 255 -17.42 -3.41 10.62
CA THR A 255 -17.26 -4.10 9.34
C THR A 255 -17.70 -5.57 9.41
N SER A 256 -18.30 -6.04 8.32
CA SER A 256 -18.68 -7.44 8.15
C SER A 256 -17.49 -8.27 7.65
N SER A 257 -17.20 -9.36 8.36
CA SER A 257 -16.24 -10.37 7.90
C SER A 257 -16.84 -11.31 6.86
N GLU A 258 -18.16 -11.49 6.88
CA GLU A 258 -18.87 -12.42 5.99
C GLU A 258 -18.99 -11.85 4.57
N ASP A 259 -19.12 -10.53 4.46
CA ASP A 259 -19.16 -9.81 3.17
C ASP A 259 -17.74 -9.55 2.61
N ALA A 260 -16.70 -9.98 3.32
CA ALA A 260 -15.35 -9.89 2.83
C ALA A 260 -15.11 -10.99 1.77
N PRO A 261 -14.32 -10.70 0.71
CA PRO A 261 -13.97 -11.70 -0.30
C PRO A 261 -13.36 -12.98 0.30
N ASP A 262 -13.47 -14.11 -0.41
CA ASP A 262 -12.92 -15.37 0.08
C ASP A 262 -11.41 -15.27 0.34
N ALA A 263 -11.08 -15.51 1.61
CA ALA A 263 -9.73 -15.45 2.15
C ALA A 263 -9.03 -16.84 2.16
N SER A 264 -9.50 -17.79 1.35
CA SER A 264 -8.88 -19.10 1.18
C SER A 264 -7.53 -19.00 0.47
N TRP A 265 -6.53 -19.74 0.94
CA TRP A 265 -5.22 -19.83 0.29
C TRP A 265 -5.10 -21.14 -0.48
N ASP A 266 -4.57 -21.06 -1.70
CA ASP A 266 -3.98 -22.23 -2.31
C ASP A 266 -2.85 -22.72 -1.40
N PRO A 267 -2.80 -24.03 -1.06
CA PRO A 267 -1.69 -24.59 -0.32
C PRO A 267 -0.37 -24.24 -1.00
N PHE A 268 0.68 -23.96 -0.23
CA PHE A 268 2.02 -23.68 -0.77
C PHE A 268 2.47 -24.70 -1.83
N VAL A 269 2.08 -25.97 -1.64
CA VAL A 269 2.31 -27.07 -2.57
C VAL A 269 1.70 -26.82 -3.96
N SER A 270 0.51 -26.22 -4.04
CA SER A 270 -0.14 -25.85 -5.31
C SER A 270 0.68 -24.80 -6.06
N ILE A 271 1.16 -23.77 -5.36
CA ILE A 271 2.02 -22.73 -5.94
C ILE A 271 3.35 -23.35 -6.42
N ALA A 272 4.00 -24.18 -5.60
CA ALA A 272 5.25 -24.85 -5.96
C ALA A 272 5.09 -25.78 -7.17
N ARG A 273 3.99 -26.54 -7.24
CA ARG A 273 3.64 -27.38 -8.39
C ARG A 273 3.45 -26.53 -9.64
N ARG A 274 2.75 -25.39 -9.54
CA ARG A 274 2.54 -24.48 -10.67
C ARG A 274 3.85 -23.92 -11.20
N ILE A 275 4.76 -23.47 -10.33
CA ILE A 275 6.09 -22.98 -10.75
C ILE A 275 6.84 -24.08 -11.51
N ARG A 276 6.86 -25.31 -10.97
CA ARG A 276 7.52 -26.45 -11.62
C ARG A 276 6.90 -26.80 -12.98
N ASP A 277 5.58 -26.75 -13.10
CA ASP A 277 4.89 -27.02 -14.36
C ASP A 277 5.12 -25.93 -15.40
N LEU A 278 5.25 -24.67 -14.99
CA LEU A 278 5.66 -23.58 -15.89
C LEU A 278 7.11 -23.76 -16.35
N GLN A 279 8.01 -24.16 -15.45
CA GLN A 279 9.41 -24.45 -15.80
C GLN A 279 9.54 -25.57 -16.83
N ARG A 280 8.70 -26.61 -16.72
CA ARG A 280 8.67 -27.73 -17.66
C ARG A 280 8.12 -27.33 -19.03
N ARG A 281 7.03 -26.56 -19.05
CA ARG A 281 6.36 -26.15 -20.30
C ARG A 281 7.12 -25.05 -21.05
N TYR A 282 7.82 -24.19 -20.33
CA TYR A 282 8.48 -23.00 -20.89
C TYR A 282 9.97 -22.94 -20.52
N PRO A 283 10.79 -23.93 -20.94
CA PRO A 283 12.16 -24.10 -20.46
C PRO A 283 13.11 -22.97 -20.86
N VAL A 284 12.77 -22.21 -21.90
CA VAL A 284 13.57 -21.06 -22.40
C VAL A 284 13.13 -19.72 -21.81
N TYR A 285 12.00 -19.69 -21.10
CA TYR A 285 11.46 -18.47 -20.52
C TYR A 285 11.86 -18.32 -19.07
N VAL A 286 12.07 -17.07 -18.68
CA VAL A 286 12.31 -16.71 -17.29
C VAL A 286 10.97 -16.61 -16.60
N ILE A 287 10.80 -17.38 -15.52
CA ILE A 287 9.62 -17.28 -14.67
C ILE A 287 9.93 -16.28 -13.57
N TYR A 288 9.04 -15.31 -13.40
CA TYR A 288 9.08 -14.39 -12.28
C TYR A 288 7.93 -14.69 -11.34
N ALA A 289 8.22 -14.72 -10.04
CA ALA A 289 7.21 -14.66 -9.00
C ALA A 289 7.53 -13.43 -8.15
N MET A 290 6.52 -12.62 -7.82
CA MET A 290 6.70 -11.61 -6.80
C MET A 290 6.37 -12.21 -5.45
N ILE A 291 7.35 -12.13 -4.56
CA ILE A 291 7.23 -12.56 -3.18
C ILE A 291 7.19 -11.27 -2.36
N ALA A 292 6.11 -11.10 -1.60
CA ALA A 292 5.98 -10.02 -0.62
C ALA A 292 5.71 -10.65 0.75
N ASP A 293 6.30 -10.06 1.79
CA ASP A 293 5.82 -10.29 3.14
C ASP A 293 4.37 -9.78 3.22
N ILE A 294 3.48 -10.57 3.83
CA ILE A 294 2.05 -10.25 3.94
C ILE A 294 1.87 -8.90 4.66
N ALA A 295 2.72 -8.61 5.65
CA ALA A 295 2.69 -7.33 6.37
C ALA A 295 2.91 -6.12 5.45
N ASP A 296 3.79 -6.22 4.45
CA ASP A 296 4.03 -5.13 3.50
C ASP A 296 2.99 -5.06 2.38
N ALA A 297 2.31 -6.17 2.07
CA ALA A 297 1.27 -6.21 1.05
C ALA A 297 0.07 -5.30 1.41
N PHE A 298 -0.30 -5.22 2.69
CA PHE A 298 -1.37 -4.31 3.16
C PHE A 298 -1.08 -2.85 2.82
N HIS A 299 0.19 -2.44 2.86
CA HIS A 299 0.60 -1.09 2.47
C HIS A 299 0.40 -0.76 0.98
N HIS A 300 0.01 -1.74 0.18
CA HIS A 300 -0.29 -1.59 -1.24
C HIS A 300 -1.76 -1.75 -1.58
N VAL A 301 -2.61 -2.12 -0.61
CA VAL A 301 -4.07 -2.24 -0.75
C VAL A 301 -4.71 -0.89 -0.42
N PRO A 302 -5.17 -0.11 -1.41
CA PRO A 302 -5.71 1.21 -1.14
C PRO A 302 -7.14 1.09 -0.60
N ILE A 303 -7.46 1.87 0.42
CA ILE A 303 -8.83 2.18 0.83
C ILE A 303 -9.36 3.31 -0.05
N HIS A 304 -10.63 3.22 -0.43
CA HIS A 304 -11.35 4.26 -1.14
C HIS A 304 -11.38 5.54 -0.30
N ALA A 305 -11.11 6.70 -0.90
CA ALA A 305 -10.88 7.94 -0.16
C ALA A 305 -12.06 8.33 0.76
N ASP A 306 -13.30 8.10 0.33
CA ASP A 306 -14.52 8.37 1.10
C ASP A 306 -14.67 7.54 2.38
N HIS A 307 -13.91 6.44 2.49
CA HIS A 307 -13.92 5.54 3.64
C HIS A 307 -12.64 5.61 4.47
N ALA A 308 -11.63 6.36 4.01
CA ALA A 308 -10.35 6.47 4.70
C ALA A 308 -10.47 7.13 6.07
N SER A 309 -11.49 7.97 6.29
CA SER A 309 -11.73 8.62 7.58
C SER A 309 -11.91 7.62 8.72
N ALA A 310 -12.23 6.35 8.43
CA ALA A 310 -12.34 5.30 9.43
C ALA A 310 -10.99 4.77 9.95
N PHE A 311 -9.89 5.03 9.24
CA PHE A 311 -8.57 4.46 9.54
C PHE A 311 -7.61 5.54 10.05
N GLY A 312 -8.02 6.26 11.08
CA GLY A 312 -7.23 7.29 11.74
C GLY A 312 -6.44 6.78 12.95
N GLY A 313 -5.48 7.59 13.40
CA GLY A 313 -4.77 7.36 14.65
C GLY A 313 -4.02 8.61 15.13
N ARG A 314 -3.85 8.77 16.45
CA ARG A 314 -3.16 9.92 17.04
C ARG A 314 -1.65 9.67 17.09
N LEU A 315 -0.84 10.64 16.67
CA LEU A 315 0.61 10.58 16.86
C LEU A 315 0.95 10.82 18.35
N PRO A 316 1.73 9.94 19.01
CA PRO A 316 2.10 10.12 20.42
C PRO A 316 2.77 11.47 20.71
N HIS A 317 2.47 12.08 21.86
CA HIS A 317 3.04 13.36 22.32
C HIS A 317 2.84 14.57 21.38
N THR A 318 1.87 14.52 20.46
CA THR A 318 1.58 15.65 19.57
C THR A 318 0.07 15.91 19.48
N SER A 319 -0.28 17.08 18.94
CA SER A 319 -1.65 17.42 18.56
C SER A 319 -2.07 16.87 17.20
N HIS A 320 -1.23 16.06 16.53
CA HIS A 320 -1.47 15.60 15.17
C HIS A 320 -1.92 14.14 15.14
N GLY A 321 -2.67 13.81 14.10
CA GLY A 321 -3.07 12.45 13.76
C GLY A 321 -2.75 12.13 12.31
N ILE A 322 -2.92 10.87 11.97
CA ILE A 322 -2.83 10.37 10.61
C ILE A 322 -4.20 9.88 10.16
N VAL A 323 -4.41 9.89 8.85
CA VAL A 323 -5.47 9.11 8.19
C VAL A 323 -4.79 8.18 7.21
N SER A 324 -4.91 6.87 7.45
CA SER A 324 -4.44 5.87 6.50
C SER A 324 -5.41 5.78 5.34
N GLY A 325 -4.91 5.93 4.13
CA GLY A 325 -5.67 5.53 2.96
C GLY A 325 -5.32 4.13 2.45
N MET A 326 -4.51 3.36 3.17
CA MET A 326 -4.22 1.96 2.85
C MET A 326 -4.90 1.05 3.86
N ALA A 327 -5.16 -0.19 3.49
CA ALA A 327 -5.65 -1.19 4.42
C ALA A 327 -4.64 -1.32 5.56
N VAL A 328 -5.16 -1.39 6.78
CA VAL A 328 -4.36 -1.46 8.00
C VAL A 328 -4.32 -2.91 8.47
N PHE A 329 -3.13 -3.35 8.91
CA PHE A 329 -2.96 -4.66 9.51
C PHE A 329 -3.83 -4.82 10.76
N GLY A 330 -4.55 -5.95 10.86
CA GLY A 330 -5.48 -6.21 11.97
C GLY A 330 -6.92 -5.80 11.70
N TRP A 331 -7.22 -5.18 10.54
CA TRP A 331 -8.59 -4.95 10.11
C TRP A 331 -9.22 -6.27 9.64
N THR A 332 -10.41 -6.62 10.11
CA THR A 332 -11.04 -7.92 9.84
C THR A 332 -11.15 -8.25 8.34
N SER A 333 -11.52 -7.28 7.50
CA SER A 333 -11.63 -7.50 6.04
C SER A 333 -10.34 -7.18 5.27
N SER A 334 -9.26 -6.78 5.95
CA SER A 334 -7.96 -6.52 5.30
C SER A 334 -7.35 -7.79 4.73
N GLN A 335 -7.52 -8.92 5.41
CA GLN A 335 -6.93 -10.19 4.97
C GLN A 335 -7.52 -10.58 3.63
N ALA A 336 -8.84 -10.65 3.51
CA ALA A 336 -9.55 -10.90 2.26
C ALA A 336 -9.13 -9.94 1.12
N SER A 337 -9.14 -8.63 1.40
CA SER A 337 -8.79 -7.59 0.42
C SER A 337 -7.33 -7.67 -0.03
N SER A 338 -6.42 -7.98 0.90
CA SER A 338 -4.99 -8.12 0.61
C SER A 338 -4.70 -9.43 -0.07
N GLN A 339 -5.41 -10.49 0.26
CA GLN A 339 -5.28 -11.78 -0.41
C GLN A 339 -5.72 -11.72 -1.86
N CYS A 340 -6.83 -11.06 -2.14
CA CYS A 340 -7.24 -10.71 -3.49
C CYS A 340 -6.04 -10.11 -4.27
N LEU A 341 -5.34 -9.14 -3.69
CA LEU A 341 -4.17 -8.50 -4.33
C LEU A 341 -2.89 -9.37 -4.30
N VAL A 342 -2.65 -10.18 -3.26
CA VAL A 342 -1.44 -11.01 -3.07
C VAL A 342 -1.47 -12.28 -3.93
N LYS A 343 -2.62 -12.95 -4.08
CA LYS A 343 -2.82 -14.09 -5.01
C LYS A 343 -2.32 -13.74 -6.43
N LEU A 344 -2.36 -12.45 -6.78
CA LEU A 344 -1.99 -11.91 -8.08
C LEU A 344 -0.50 -11.74 -8.35
N TYR A 345 0.25 -11.40 -7.30
CA TYR A 345 1.66 -11.03 -7.44
C TYR A 345 2.53 -12.26 -7.77
N VAL A 346 2.03 -13.46 -7.51
CA VAL A 346 2.73 -14.73 -7.76
C VAL A 346 2.63 -15.21 -9.22
N ILE A 347 1.73 -14.67 -10.07
CA ILE A 347 1.35 -15.34 -11.34
C ILE A 347 1.71 -14.57 -12.63
N THR A 348 2.12 -13.30 -12.58
CA THR A 348 2.31 -12.52 -13.81
C THR A 348 3.76 -12.38 -14.25
N ASN A 349 4.23 -13.32 -15.08
CA ASN A 349 5.17 -13.06 -16.19
C ASN A 349 5.46 -14.35 -16.97
N VAL A 350 4.67 -14.58 -18.02
CA VAL A 350 5.14 -15.30 -19.21
C VAL A 350 5.12 -14.25 -20.32
N PRO A 351 6.26 -13.92 -20.95
CA PRO A 351 6.25 -13.03 -22.12
C PRO A 351 5.45 -13.74 -23.21
N THR A 352 4.32 -13.14 -23.59
CA THR A 352 3.57 -13.40 -24.84
C THR A 352 3.38 -14.89 -25.19
N ILE A 353 2.30 -15.50 -24.71
CA ILE A 353 1.70 -16.67 -25.36
C ILE A 353 0.22 -16.38 -25.55
N PRO A 354 -0.34 -16.50 -26.77
CA PRO A 354 -1.77 -16.29 -27.01
C PRO A 354 -2.60 -17.33 -26.27
N SER A 355 -3.67 -16.87 -25.60
CA SER A 355 -4.91 -17.60 -25.29
C SER A 355 -4.79 -19.07 -24.86
N PHE A 356 -4.82 -19.40 -23.57
CA PHE A 356 -5.14 -20.77 -23.15
C PHE A 356 -5.71 -20.83 -21.72
N TRP A 357 -7.05 -20.81 -21.64
CA TRP A 357 -7.82 -21.39 -20.56
C TRP A 357 -8.93 -22.22 -21.21
N GLU A 358 -8.62 -23.43 -21.65
CA GLU A 358 -9.66 -24.38 -22.05
C GLU A 358 -10.41 -24.84 -20.80
N THR A 359 -11.72 -24.58 -20.80
CA THR A 359 -12.69 -25.23 -19.91
C THR A 359 -12.72 -26.74 -20.18
N PRO A 360 -12.92 -27.59 -19.16
CA PRO A 360 -13.10 -29.02 -19.37
C PRO A 360 -14.45 -29.27 -20.04
N ASN A 361 -14.46 -29.54 -21.34
CA ASN A 361 -15.64 -30.04 -22.04
C ASN A 361 -15.91 -31.49 -21.60
N HIS A 362 -16.81 -31.67 -20.64
CA HIS A 362 -17.52 -32.94 -20.50
C HIS A 362 -18.59 -33.02 -21.59
N SER A 363 -18.25 -33.64 -22.72
CA SER A 363 -19.24 -34.30 -23.57
C SER A 363 -18.64 -35.57 -24.14
N GLY A 364 -18.70 -36.63 -23.34
CA GLY A 364 -18.58 -37.99 -23.86
C GLY A 364 -19.83 -38.28 -24.69
N ARG A 365 -19.70 -38.21 -26.01
CA ARG A 365 -20.57 -38.97 -26.91
C ARG A 365 -19.90 -40.32 -27.18
N SER A 366 -20.60 -41.35 -26.75
CA SER A 366 -20.49 -42.73 -27.17
C SER A 366 -20.62 -42.87 -28.70
N SER A 367 -19.72 -43.64 -29.31
CA SER A 367 -19.99 -44.61 -30.38
C SER A 367 -18.67 -45.10 -30.98
N GLY A 368 -18.46 -46.41 -30.94
CA GLY A 368 -17.29 -47.12 -31.48
C GLY A 368 -16.99 -48.34 -30.64
#